data_AF-A0A1G3YMH5-F1
#
_entry.id   AF-A0A1G3YMH5-F1
#
_cell.length_a   1.000
_cell.length_b   1.000
_cell.length_c   1.000
_cell.angle_alpha   90.00
_cell.angle_beta   90.00
_cell.angle_gamma   90.00
#
_symmetry.space_group_name_H-M   'P 1'
#
loop_
_entity.id
_entity.type
_entity.pdbx_description
1 polymer ?
#
loop_
_entity_poly.entity_id
_entity_poly.type
_entity_poly.pdbx_seq_one_letter_code
_entity_poly.pdbx_strand_id
1 'polypeptide(L)'
;MLTKLHGRRFEWRFEEEPSRVYPLGISICTNPFCSCDTLTLEFAGPASDGVPPRAIELELERRRLHGSGKLEGGEKLFARRFEAAMRDEDWNILCVLFFNEKERYIVEADYRKLDVPDIPFDVDAIKDYSAMVQFSGVFPAALRFPASVDGADFVIFDQYCVHPDCDCHNVMLSLVPIADGRILSNDQEAIYDYRTGEVEVIPPLQPGSPRPERIIEAMIAVNREAAKELARRHAAIRAVYRRVYRRHLGLTGAAATPPSKPAAGRNDPCPCGSGKKYKRCHGA
;
A
#
# COMPACT_ATOMS: atom_id res chain seq x y z
N MET A 1 -10.87 -26.36 -8.28
CA MET A 1 -10.30 -25.40 -9.24
C MET A 1 -11.10 -24.11 -9.25
N LEU A 2 -10.41 -23.00 -9.01
CA LEU A 2 -10.95 -21.65 -9.04
C LEU A 2 -10.87 -21.10 -10.46
N THR A 3 -11.95 -20.52 -10.96
CA THR A 3 -11.99 -19.89 -12.28
C THR A 3 -12.54 -18.48 -12.16
N LYS A 4 -11.80 -17.51 -12.71
CA LYS A 4 -12.26 -16.11 -12.80
C LYS A 4 -13.24 -15.97 -13.95
N LEU A 5 -14.42 -15.40 -13.65
CA LEU A 5 -15.40 -15.01 -14.66
C LEU A 5 -15.23 -13.52 -14.98
N HIS A 6 -16.31 -12.84 -15.38
CA HIS A 6 -16.30 -11.40 -15.62
C HIS A 6 -16.38 -10.60 -14.31
N GLY A 7 -15.57 -9.53 -14.19
CA GLY A 7 -15.54 -8.66 -13.02
C GLY A 7 -14.99 -9.35 -11.76
N ARG A 8 -15.72 -9.26 -10.64
CA ARG A 8 -15.40 -9.90 -9.35
C ARG A 8 -16.14 -11.21 -9.10
N ARG A 9 -16.63 -11.85 -10.17
CA ARG A 9 -17.33 -13.13 -10.06
C ARG A 9 -16.37 -14.25 -10.37
N PHE A 10 -16.46 -15.30 -9.56
CA PHE A 10 -15.65 -16.49 -9.69
C PHE A 10 -16.55 -17.71 -9.61
N GLU A 11 -16.02 -18.85 -10.03
CA GLU A 11 -16.63 -20.13 -9.76
C GLU A 11 -15.59 -21.11 -9.25
N TRP A 12 -16.06 -22.04 -8.43
CA TRP A 12 -15.31 -23.20 -7.99
C TRP A 12 -15.91 -24.47 -8.56
N ARG A 13 -15.05 -25.43 -8.94
CA ARG A 13 -15.43 -26.79 -9.31
C ARG A 13 -14.51 -27.78 -8.59
N PHE A 14 -15.08 -28.83 -8.01
CA PHE A 14 -14.30 -29.97 -7.52
C PHE A 14 -13.91 -30.87 -8.69
N GLU A 15 -12.73 -31.48 -8.63
CA GLU A 15 -12.27 -32.38 -9.71
C GLU A 15 -13.11 -33.66 -9.76
N GLU A 16 -13.60 -34.13 -8.63
CA GLU A 16 -14.42 -35.33 -8.51
C GLU A 16 -15.88 -35.11 -8.98
N GLU A 17 -16.31 -33.84 -9.07
CA GLU A 17 -17.68 -33.44 -9.45
C GLU A 17 -17.65 -32.28 -10.47
N PRO A 18 -17.06 -32.45 -11.68
CA PRO A 18 -16.77 -31.33 -12.59
C PRO A 18 -18.03 -30.65 -13.17
N SER A 19 -19.15 -31.36 -13.17
CA SER A 19 -20.47 -30.83 -13.57
C SER A 19 -21.07 -29.87 -12.53
N ARG A 20 -20.59 -29.93 -11.29
CA ARG A 20 -21.11 -29.13 -10.19
C ARG A 20 -20.31 -27.84 -10.04
N VAL A 21 -21.01 -26.72 -10.15
CA VAL A 21 -20.43 -25.37 -10.13
C VAL A 21 -20.86 -24.65 -8.86
N TYR A 22 -19.91 -24.01 -8.20
CA TYR A 22 -20.13 -23.20 -7.02
C TYR A 22 -19.77 -21.75 -7.34
N PRO A 23 -20.74 -20.90 -7.74
CA PRO A 23 -20.48 -19.50 -7.96
C PRO A 23 -20.08 -18.83 -6.65
N LEU A 24 -19.05 -17.99 -6.71
CA LEU A 24 -18.54 -17.29 -5.53
C LEU A 24 -18.20 -15.83 -5.79
N GLY A 25 -18.52 -15.00 -4.79
CA GLY A 25 -18.03 -13.65 -4.63
C GLY A 25 -16.78 -13.63 -3.77
N ILE A 26 -16.04 -12.52 -3.85
CA ILE A 26 -14.86 -12.28 -3.02
C ILE A 26 -15.02 -10.94 -2.31
N SER A 27 -14.86 -10.95 -0.99
CA SER A 27 -14.78 -9.75 -0.17
C SER A 27 -13.48 -9.71 0.62
N ILE A 28 -12.94 -8.50 0.77
CA ILE A 28 -11.67 -8.24 1.46
C ILE A 28 -11.80 -6.99 2.33
N CYS A 29 -10.98 -6.89 3.38
CA CYS A 29 -10.92 -5.71 4.22
C CYS A 29 -10.49 -4.46 3.42
N THR A 30 -11.34 -3.43 3.42
CA THR A 30 -11.14 -2.19 2.68
C THR A 30 -10.34 -1.14 3.45
N ASN A 31 -9.97 -1.42 4.71
CA ASN A 31 -9.13 -0.52 5.51
C ASN A 31 -7.67 -0.57 5.00
N PRO A 32 -7.11 0.54 4.49
CA PRO A 32 -5.75 0.57 3.96
C PRO A 32 -4.67 0.40 5.03
N PHE A 33 -4.97 0.70 6.29
CA PHE A 33 -4.05 0.56 7.42
C PHE A 33 -4.05 -0.84 8.05
N CYS A 34 -4.96 -1.72 7.61
CA CYS A 34 -5.11 -3.04 8.21
C CYS A 34 -4.08 -4.02 7.64
N SER A 35 -3.40 -4.73 8.53
CA SER A 35 -2.42 -5.76 8.21
C SER A 35 -3.01 -7.15 7.97
N CYS A 36 -4.34 -7.29 7.90
CA CYS A 36 -4.95 -8.58 7.64
C CYS A 36 -4.49 -9.14 6.28
N ASP A 37 -4.32 -10.46 6.22
CA ASP A 37 -4.08 -11.25 5.02
C ASP A 37 -5.30 -12.14 4.68
N THR A 38 -6.44 -11.86 5.32
CA THR A 38 -7.64 -12.70 5.25
C THR A 38 -8.56 -12.26 4.11
N LEU A 39 -8.99 -13.24 3.30
CA LEU A 39 -9.95 -13.07 2.22
C LEU A 39 -11.20 -13.91 2.48
N THR A 40 -12.38 -13.39 2.15
CA THR A 40 -13.65 -14.11 2.30
C THR A 40 -14.17 -14.56 0.93
N LEU A 41 -14.48 -15.84 0.80
CA LEU A 41 -15.19 -16.41 -0.34
C LEU A 41 -16.68 -16.57 0.03
N GLU A 42 -17.56 -15.92 -0.73
CA GLU A 42 -19.01 -15.91 -0.49
C GLU A 42 -19.69 -16.80 -1.52
N PHE A 43 -20.29 -17.92 -1.11
CA PHE A 43 -20.94 -18.85 -2.03
C PHE A 43 -22.40 -18.48 -2.30
N ALA A 44 -22.83 -18.57 -3.56
CA ALA A 44 -24.21 -18.34 -3.95
C ALA A 44 -25.08 -19.59 -3.74
N GLY A 45 -26.24 -19.44 -3.07
CA GLY A 45 -27.27 -20.48 -2.92
C GLY A 45 -27.70 -20.73 -1.46
N PRO A 46 -28.87 -21.34 -1.20
CA PRO A 46 -29.33 -21.66 0.16
C PRO A 46 -28.56 -22.86 0.74
N ALA A 47 -27.94 -22.70 1.90
CA ALA A 47 -27.23 -23.78 2.61
C ALA A 47 -28.17 -24.94 2.99
N SER A 48 -27.85 -26.17 2.58
CA SER A 48 -28.45 -27.44 3.01
C SER A 48 -27.40 -28.56 2.94
N ASP A 49 -27.72 -29.79 3.38
CA ASP A 49 -26.75 -30.90 3.39
C ASP A 49 -26.10 -31.11 2.02
N GLY A 50 -24.77 -31.05 1.98
CA GLY A 50 -23.98 -31.11 0.74
C GLY A 50 -23.89 -29.80 -0.05
N VAL A 51 -24.29 -28.66 0.52
CA VAL A 51 -24.18 -27.31 -0.05
C VAL A 51 -23.05 -26.53 0.65
N PRO A 52 -22.34 -25.61 -0.03
CA PRO A 52 -21.38 -24.70 0.60
C PRO A 52 -21.96 -23.91 1.78
N PRO A 53 -21.14 -23.54 2.77
CA PRO A 53 -21.50 -22.49 3.73
C PRO A 53 -21.74 -21.18 2.98
N ARG A 54 -22.43 -20.23 3.63
CA ARG A 54 -22.62 -18.88 3.05
C ARG A 54 -21.28 -18.20 2.76
N ALA A 55 -20.28 -18.41 3.61
CA ALA A 55 -18.93 -17.92 3.41
C ALA A 55 -17.87 -18.79 4.07
N ILE A 56 -16.65 -18.76 3.53
CA ILE A 56 -15.43 -19.21 4.21
C ILE A 56 -14.37 -18.12 4.17
N GLU A 57 -13.56 -18.05 5.21
CA GLU A 57 -12.45 -17.10 5.32
C GLU A 57 -11.13 -17.87 5.14
N LEU A 58 -10.18 -17.29 4.41
CA LEU A 58 -8.86 -17.86 4.12
C LEU A 58 -7.76 -16.92 4.59
N GLU A 59 -6.81 -17.42 5.37
CA GLU A 59 -5.51 -16.78 5.64
C GLU A 59 -4.58 -17.06 4.45
N LEU A 60 -4.22 -16.02 3.70
CA LEU A 60 -3.44 -16.17 2.46
C LEU A 60 -1.95 -16.44 2.71
N GLU A 61 -1.37 -15.87 3.76
CA GLU A 61 0.04 -16.10 4.11
C GLU A 61 0.26 -17.55 4.54
N ARG A 62 -0.63 -18.07 5.39
CA ARG A 62 -0.57 -19.46 5.88
C ARG A 62 -1.24 -20.47 4.95
N ARG A 63 -1.89 -20.02 3.88
CA ARG A 63 -2.65 -20.84 2.91
C ARG A 63 -3.59 -21.83 3.59
N ARG A 64 -4.49 -21.32 4.43
CA ARG A 64 -5.42 -22.15 5.20
C ARG A 64 -6.75 -21.46 5.49
N LEU A 65 -7.76 -22.22 5.89
CA LEU A 65 -9.01 -21.71 6.43
C LEU A 65 -8.76 -20.92 7.72
N HIS A 66 -9.32 -19.72 7.77
CA HIS A 66 -9.45 -18.94 8.98
C HIS A 66 -10.78 -19.28 9.68
N GLY A 67 -10.78 -19.30 11.01
CA GLY A 67 -12.04 -19.34 11.78
C GLY A 67 -12.92 -20.58 11.62
N SER A 68 -12.42 -21.67 11.02
CA SER A 68 -13.20 -22.89 10.72
C SER A 68 -13.81 -23.60 11.93
N GLY A 69 -13.43 -23.20 13.15
CA GLY A 69 -14.07 -23.63 14.40
C GLY A 69 -15.51 -23.17 14.56
N LYS A 70 -15.94 -22.12 13.84
CA LYS A 70 -17.32 -21.60 13.87
C LYS A 70 -18.28 -22.33 12.92
N LEU A 71 -17.76 -23.14 12.01
CA LEU A 71 -18.57 -23.92 11.07
C LEU A 71 -19.03 -25.22 11.73
N GLU A 72 -20.27 -25.62 11.46
CA GLU A 72 -20.88 -26.83 12.03
C GLU A 72 -21.31 -27.82 10.95
N GLY A 73 -21.46 -29.09 11.31
CA GLY A 73 -22.00 -30.14 10.43
C GLY A 73 -21.42 -30.17 9.01
N GLY A 74 -22.30 -30.15 8.01
CA GLY A 74 -21.95 -30.20 6.59
C GLY A 74 -21.16 -29.00 6.09
N GLU A 75 -21.32 -27.81 6.68
CA GLU A 75 -20.56 -26.61 6.32
C GLU A 75 -19.07 -26.78 6.62
N LYS A 76 -18.76 -27.35 7.79
CA LYS A 76 -17.38 -27.64 8.19
C LYS A 76 -16.74 -28.70 7.29
N LEU A 77 -17.51 -29.72 6.91
CA LEU A 77 -17.04 -30.76 6.00
C LEU A 77 -16.75 -30.19 4.61
N PHE A 78 -17.66 -29.35 4.08
CA PHE A 78 -17.47 -28.66 2.81
C PHE A 78 -16.21 -27.80 2.83
N ALA A 79 -16.04 -26.95 3.85
CA ALA A 79 -14.89 -26.05 3.94
C ALA A 79 -13.56 -26.83 3.95
N ARG A 80 -13.47 -27.91 4.74
CA ARG A 80 -12.28 -28.77 4.76
C ARG A 80 -12.02 -29.45 3.43
N ARG A 81 -13.07 -29.93 2.75
CA ARG A 81 -12.94 -30.50 1.40
C ARG A 81 -12.46 -29.44 0.40
N PHE A 82 -12.98 -28.21 0.49
CA PHE A 82 -12.57 -27.08 -0.33
C PHE A 82 -11.07 -26.78 -0.13
N GLU A 83 -10.63 -26.60 1.12
CA GLU A 83 -9.23 -26.34 1.46
C GLU A 83 -8.30 -27.45 0.95
N ALA A 84 -8.68 -28.71 1.15
CA ALA A 84 -7.88 -29.85 0.68
C ALA A 84 -7.78 -29.95 -0.86
N ALA A 85 -8.77 -29.41 -1.58
CA ALA A 85 -8.79 -29.40 -3.04
C ALA A 85 -8.17 -28.14 -3.67
N MET A 86 -7.71 -27.17 -2.85
CA MET A 86 -7.02 -25.97 -3.33
C MET A 86 -5.61 -26.30 -3.80
N ARG A 87 -5.30 -25.93 -5.04
CA ARG A 87 -3.96 -26.06 -5.61
C ARG A 87 -3.15 -24.79 -5.42
N ASP A 88 -1.85 -24.86 -5.65
CA ASP A 88 -0.96 -23.70 -5.57
C ASP A 88 -1.40 -22.56 -6.50
N GLU A 89 -1.91 -22.89 -7.69
CA GLU A 89 -2.44 -21.91 -8.64
C GLU A 89 -3.67 -21.18 -8.08
N ASP A 90 -4.55 -21.90 -7.39
CA ASP A 90 -5.77 -21.32 -6.80
C ASP A 90 -5.38 -20.32 -5.69
N TRP A 91 -4.42 -20.70 -4.82
CA TRP A 91 -3.85 -19.80 -3.82
C TRP A 91 -3.19 -18.57 -4.45
N ASN A 92 -2.38 -18.77 -5.49
CA ASN A 92 -1.68 -17.67 -6.18
C ASN A 92 -2.67 -16.68 -6.80
N ILE A 93 -3.75 -17.16 -7.43
CA ILE A 93 -4.81 -16.29 -7.96
C ILE A 93 -5.41 -15.43 -6.84
N LEU A 94 -5.75 -16.03 -5.70
CA LEU A 94 -6.34 -15.29 -4.57
C LEU A 94 -5.36 -14.28 -3.98
N CYS A 95 -4.08 -14.62 -3.83
CA CYS A 95 -3.05 -13.69 -3.38
C CYS A 95 -2.92 -12.48 -4.32
N VAL A 96 -2.83 -12.72 -5.62
CA VAL A 96 -2.72 -11.64 -6.62
C VAL A 96 -3.96 -10.75 -6.59
N LEU A 97 -5.16 -11.32 -6.46
CA LEU A 97 -6.39 -10.54 -6.35
C LEU A 97 -6.41 -9.69 -5.07
N PHE A 98 -6.08 -10.29 -3.93
CA PHE A 98 -6.10 -9.64 -2.63
C PHE A 98 -5.18 -8.43 -2.59
N PHE A 99 -3.91 -8.61 -2.94
CA PHE A 99 -2.93 -7.53 -2.83
C PHE A 99 -3.16 -6.41 -3.87
N ASN A 100 -3.62 -6.74 -5.08
CA ASN A 100 -3.99 -5.72 -6.06
C ASN A 100 -5.20 -4.88 -5.60
N GLU A 101 -6.19 -5.50 -4.98
CA GLU A 101 -7.34 -4.77 -4.43
C GLU A 101 -6.96 -3.96 -3.18
N LYS A 102 -6.07 -4.48 -2.33
CA LYS A 102 -5.48 -3.69 -1.23
C LYS A 102 -4.75 -2.46 -1.73
N GLU A 103 -3.88 -2.61 -2.72
CA GLU A 103 -3.16 -1.50 -3.35
C GLU A 103 -4.13 -0.44 -3.89
N ARG A 104 -5.21 -0.89 -4.55
CA ARG A 104 -6.26 0.01 -5.05
C ARG A 104 -6.93 0.78 -3.91
N TYR A 105 -7.29 0.13 -2.80
CA TYR A 105 -7.86 0.83 -1.64
C TYR A 105 -6.89 1.81 -0.97
N ILE A 106 -5.59 1.55 -1.03
CA ILE A 106 -4.55 2.47 -0.54
C ILE A 106 -4.43 3.68 -1.47
N VAL A 107 -4.30 3.47 -2.77
CA VAL A 107 -4.04 4.56 -3.74
C VAL A 107 -5.27 5.43 -4.01
N GLU A 108 -6.47 4.85 -4.04
CA GLU A 108 -7.72 5.56 -4.34
C GLU A 108 -8.41 6.14 -3.09
N ALA A 109 -7.86 5.91 -1.90
CA ALA A 109 -8.45 6.36 -0.64
C ALA A 109 -8.53 7.90 -0.52
N ASP A 110 -9.69 8.39 -0.07
CA ASP A 110 -9.82 9.77 0.41
C ASP A 110 -9.41 9.85 1.89
N TYR A 111 -8.11 10.05 2.14
CA TYR A 111 -7.53 10.16 3.49
C TYR A 111 -8.07 11.33 4.33
N ARG A 112 -8.78 12.27 3.71
CA ARG A 112 -9.50 13.34 4.43
C ARG A 112 -10.76 12.81 5.12
N LYS A 113 -11.31 11.68 4.65
CA LYS A 113 -12.56 11.09 5.14
C LYS A 113 -12.35 9.82 5.96
N LEU A 114 -11.29 9.06 5.69
CA LEU A 114 -10.97 7.83 6.43
C LEU A 114 -10.60 8.12 7.88
N ASP A 115 -10.96 7.26 8.83
CA ASP A 115 -10.37 7.39 10.16
C ASP A 115 -8.91 6.96 10.12
N VAL A 116 -8.01 7.93 10.27
CA VAL A 116 -6.56 7.67 10.29
C VAL A 116 -6.22 7.25 11.72
N PRO A 117 -5.66 6.04 11.91
CA PRO A 117 -5.31 5.54 13.24
C PRO A 117 -4.30 6.47 13.91
N ASP A 118 -4.14 6.33 15.22
CA ASP A 118 -3.07 7.02 15.94
C ASP A 118 -1.75 6.34 15.60
N ILE A 119 -1.13 6.81 14.52
CA ILE A 119 0.20 6.41 14.09
C ILE A 119 1.19 7.08 15.05
N PRO A 120 2.09 6.33 15.70
CA PRO A 120 3.17 6.92 16.48
C PRO A 120 3.93 7.94 15.62
N PHE A 121 3.92 9.20 16.06
CA PHE A 121 4.28 10.33 15.24
C PHE A 121 5.08 11.31 16.10
N ASP A 122 6.37 11.42 15.79
CA ASP A 122 7.22 12.47 16.34
C ASP A 122 7.11 13.71 15.44
N VAL A 123 6.49 14.75 15.99
CA VAL A 123 6.24 16.01 15.30
C VAL A 123 7.55 16.74 15.01
N ASP A 124 8.52 16.62 15.91
CA ASP A 124 9.80 17.28 15.77
C ASP A 124 10.66 16.55 14.73
N ALA A 125 10.54 15.21 14.64
CA ALA A 125 11.13 14.45 13.53
C ALA A 125 10.61 14.91 12.16
N ILE A 126 9.34 15.30 12.03
CA ILE A 126 8.79 15.71 10.72
C ILE A 126 9.15 17.14 10.33
N LYS A 127 9.49 18.00 11.30
CA LYS A 127 10.10 19.30 11.00
C LYS A 127 11.54 19.15 10.51
N ASP A 128 12.17 18.02 10.83
CA ASP A 128 13.44 17.65 10.23
C ASP A 128 13.19 17.17 8.79
N TYR A 129 13.74 17.88 7.81
CA TYR A 129 13.61 17.55 6.40
C TYR A 129 14.27 16.20 6.04
N SER A 130 15.01 15.58 6.96
CA SER A 130 15.60 14.26 6.79
C SER A 130 14.70 13.09 7.19
N ALA A 131 13.57 13.32 7.86
CA ALA A 131 12.68 12.24 8.26
C ALA A 131 11.94 11.63 7.06
N MET A 132 12.25 10.36 6.79
CA MET A 132 11.63 9.54 5.76
C MET A 132 10.76 8.47 6.42
N VAL A 133 9.57 8.24 5.88
CA VAL A 133 8.62 7.24 6.39
C VAL A 133 8.47 6.13 5.38
N GLN A 134 8.74 4.91 5.80
CA GLN A 134 8.54 3.72 4.99
C GLN A 134 7.05 3.49 4.70
N PHE A 135 6.71 3.31 3.42
CA PHE A 135 5.32 3.19 2.97
C PHE A 135 4.60 1.99 3.58
N SER A 136 5.26 0.83 3.54
CA SER A 136 4.70 -0.40 4.11
C SER A 136 4.63 -0.41 5.65
N GLY A 137 5.30 0.53 6.33
CA GLY A 137 5.11 0.75 7.77
C GLY A 137 3.77 1.40 8.09
N VAL A 138 3.19 2.14 7.14
CA VAL A 138 1.87 2.79 7.26
C VAL A 138 0.77 1.95 6.61
N PHE A 139 1.10 1.30 5.49
CA PHE A 139 0.19 0.48 4.70
C PHE A 139 0.73 -0.95 4.59
N PRO A 140 0.48 -1.82 5.59
CA PRO A 140 1.17 -3.11 5.71
C PRO A 140 0.91 -4.08 4.55
N ALA A 141 -0.25 -3.94 3.91
CA ALA A 141 -0.66 -4.76 2.76
C ALA A 141 -0.19 -4.19 1.40
N ALA A 142 0.57 -3.09 1.38
CA ALA A 142 1.11 -2.53 0.15
C ALA A 142 2.07 -3.52 -0.53
N LEU A 143 1.98 -3.61 -1.85
CA LEU A 143 2.91 -4.43 -2.62
C LEU A 143 4.34 -3.87 -2.52
N ARG A 144 5.35 -4.73 -2.47
CA ARG A 144 6.75 -4.28 -2.62
C ARG A 144 7.15 -4.38 -4.08
N PHE A 145 8.18 -3.63 -4.47
CA PHE A 145 8.68 -3.71 -5.84
C PHE A 145 9.72 -4.83 -5.95
N PRO A 146 9.53 -5.82 -6.84
CA PRO A 146 10.54 -6.84 -7.09
C PRO A 146 11.53 -6.39 -8.16
N ALA A 147 12.76 -6.91 -8.10
CA ALA A 147 13.73 -6.83 -9.18
C ALA A 147 14.62 -8.07 -9.20
N SER A 148 15.09 -8.46 -10.39
CA SER A 148 16.07 -9.54 -10.55
C SER A 148 17.21 -9.05 -11.43
N VAL A 149 18.44 -9.16 -10.95
CA VAL A 149 19.67 -8.73 -11.66
C VAL A 149 20.73 -9.81 -11.52
N ASP A 150 21.26 -10.29 -12.65
CA ASP A 150 22.34 -11.28 -12.71
C ASP A 150 22.08 -12.55 -11.87
N GLY A 151 20.81 -12.97 -11.76
CA GLY A 151 20.39 -14.14 -11.00
C GLY A 151 20.17 -13.90 -9.49
N ALA A 152 20.39 -12.67 -9.01
CA ALA A 152 20.03 -12.26 -7.66
C ALA A 152 18.66 -11.55 -7.65
N ASP A 153 17.81 -11.93 -6.70
CA ASP A 153 16.50 -11.34 -6.51
C ASP A 153 16.55 -10.27 -5.41
N PHE A 154 15.74 -9.23 -5.58
CA PHE A 154 15.63 -8.09 -4.68
C PHE A 154 14.16 -7.78 -4.41
N VAL A 155 13.90 -7.35 -3.18
CA VAL A 155 12.71 -6.61 -2.82
C VAL A 155 13.10 -5.20 -2.44
N ILE A 156 12.41 -4.23 -3.02
CA ILE A 156 12.65 -2.82 -2.80
C ILE A 156 11.55 -2.25 -1.91
N PHE A 157 11.98 -1.56 -0.85
CA PHE A 157 11.12 -0.79 0.03
C PHE A 157 11.27 0.70 -0.25
N ASP A 158 10.14 1.40 -0.29
CA ASP A 158 10.05 2.83 -0.55
C ASP A 158 9.78 3.62 0.73
N GLN A 159 10.52 4.71 0.90
CA GLN A 159 10.37 5.64 2.01
C GLN A 159 10.26 7.08 1.50
N TYR A 160 9.40 7.86 2.14
CA TYR A 160 8.98 9.16 1.63
C TYR A 160 9.12 10.28 2.65
N CYS A 161 9.42 11.48 2.15
CA CYS A 161 9.34 12.69 2.94
C CYS A 161 7.87 13.06 3.20
N VAL A 162 7.54 13.26 4.47
CA VAL A 162 6.18 13.60 4.92
C VAL A 162 6.05 15.04 5.42
N HIS A 163 7.10 15.85 5.27
CA HIS A 163 7.09 17.26 5.65
C HIS A 163 5.98 18.02 4.88
N PRO A 164 5.07 18.73 5.56
CA PRO A 164 3.87 19.30 4.94
C PRO A 164 4.15 20.36 3.87
N ASP A 165 5.25 21.10 4.01
CA ASP A 165 5.67 22.16 3.09
C ASP A 165 6.72 21.72 2.06
N CYS A 166 7.10 20.43 2.03
CA CYS A 166 8.07 19.93 1.04
C CYS A 166 7.36 19.48 -0.25
N ASP A 167 7.92 19.84 -1.40
CA ASP A 167 7.43 19.48 -2.73
C ASP A 167 8.31 18.45 -3.45
N CYS A 168 9.26 17.83 -2.73
CA CYS A 168 10.22 16.91 -3.34
C CYS A 168 9.56 15.72 -4.04
N HIS A 169 10.26 15.19 -5.04
CA HIS A 169 9.90 14.00 -5.83
C HIS A 169 10.87 12.84 -5.60
N ASN A 170 11.63 12.93 -4.51
CA ASN A 170 12.61 11.94 -4.10
C ASN A 170 11.93 10.85 -3.27
N VAL A 171 12.35 9.61 -3.52
CA VAL A 171 12.03 8.45 -2.69
C VAL A 171 13.34 7.78 -2.30
N MET A 172 13.50 7.45 -1.02
CA MET A 172 14.58 6.59 -0.56
C MET A 172 14.17 5.13 -0.81
N LEU A 173 15.01 4.39 -1.53
CA LEU A 173 14.81 3.00 -1.87
C LEU A 173 15.81 2.14 -1.12
N SER A 174 15.32 1.26 -0.24
CA SER A 174 16.12 0.21 0.38
C SER A 174 16.04 -1.04 -0.50
N LEU A 175 17.16 -1.42 -1.10
CA LEU A 175 17.31 -2.50 -2.08
C LEU A 175 17.79 -3.76 -1.35
N VAL A 176 16.83 -4.61 -0.97
CA VAL A 176 17.12 -5.72 -0.05
C VAL A 176 17.20 -7.03 -0.82
N PRO A 177 18.35 -7.72 -0.83
CA PRO A 177 18.48 -8.98 -1.55
C PRO A 177 17.66 -10.09 -0.88
N ILE A 178 17.18 -11.01 -1.71
CA ILE A 178 16.46 -12.21 -1.30
C ILE A 178 17.28 -13.44 -1.71
N ALA A 179 17.42 -14.38 -0.79
CA ALA A 179 17.95 -15.71 -1.07
C ALA A 179 17.09 -16.78 -0.39
N ASP A 180 16.77 -17.86 -1.10
CA ASP A 180 15.97 -18.98 -0.59
C ASP A 180 14.64 -18.54 0.06
N GLY A 181 13.98 -17.54 -0.53
CA GLY A 181 12.73 -16.98 -0.03
C GLY A 181 12.86 -16.14 1.25
N ARG A 182 14.09 -15.76 1.65
CA ARG A 182 14.36 -14.95 2.84
C ARG A 182 14.98 -13.61 2.48
N ILE A 183 14.52 -12.57 3.16
CA ILE A 183 15.12 -11.23 3.11
C ILE A 183 16.45 -11.27 3.85
N LEU A 184 17.52 -10.82 3.19
CA LEU A 184 18.85 -10.69 3.80
C LEU A 184 19.03 -9.32 4.45
N SER A 185 19.97 -9.18 5.37
CA SER A 185 20.20 -7.94 6.13
C SER A 185 21.22 -6.99 5.48
N ASN A 186 21.75 -7.30 4.29
CA ASN A 186 22.75 -6.52 3.58
C ASN A 186 22.11 -5.70 2.46
N ASP A 187 21.31 -4.70 2.84
CA ASP A 187 20.69 -3.79 1.89
C ASP A 187 21.68 -2.76 1.34
N GLN A 188 21.29 -2.18 0.20
CA GLN A 188 21.89 -0.99 -0.38
C GLN A 188 20.82 0.08 -0.50
N GLU A 189 21.21 1.34 -0.42
CA GLU A 189 20.28 2.46 -0.45
C GLU A 189 20.54 3.37 -1.65
N ALA A 190 19.46 3.95 -2.19
CA ALA A 190 19.53 4.95 -3.23
C ALA A 190 18.33 5.90 -3.13
N ILE A 191 18.57 7.18 -3.44
CA ILE A 191 17.51 8.15 -3.66
C ILE A 191 17.16 8.14 -5.15
N TYR A 192 15.88 8.01 -5.46
CA TYR A 192 15.35 8.07 -6.82
C TYR A 192 14.39 9.25 -6.97
N ASP A 193 14.60 10.12 -7.96
CA ASP A 193 13.62 11.14 -8.33
C ASP A 193 12.64 10.53 -9.35
N TYR A 194 11.41 10.27 -8.94
CA TYR A 194 10.40 9.62 -9.80
C TYR A 194 9.85 10.52 -10.92
N ARG A 195 10.28 11.78 -11.01
CA ARG A 195 9.93 12.73 -12.06
C ARG A 195 11.03 12.82 -13.12
N THR A 196 12.30 12.83 -12.73
CA THR A 196 13.44 12.92 -13.65
C THR A 196 14.03 11.55 -14.01
N GLY A 197 13.86 10.56 -13.14
CA GLY A 197 14.50 9.24 -13.25
C GLY A 197 15.95 9.21 -12.74
N GLU A 198 16.45 10.29 -12.17
CA GLU A 198 17.80 10.37 -11.61
C GLU A 198 17.94 9.48 -10.37
N VAL A 199 19.09 8.83 -10.25
CA VAL A 199 19.45 7.96 -9.12
C VAL A 199 20.69 8.53 -8.42
N GLU A 200 20.56 8.82 -7.14
CA GLU A 200 21.68 9.11 -6.24
C GLU A 200 21.94 7.89 -5.37
N VAL A 201 23.14 7.32 -5.47
CA VAL A 201 23.54 6.14 -4.70
C VAL A 201 24.03 6.53 -3.32
N ILE A 202 23.53 5.85 -2.28
CA ILE A 202 23.91 6.08 -0.90
C ILE A 202 24.92 5.01 -0.45
N PRO A 203 26.17 5.38 -0.12
CA PRO A 203 27.16 4.44 0.41
C PRO A 203 26.84 3.97 1.85
N PRO A 204 27.36 2.79 2.28
CA PRO A 204 28.30 1.93 1.57
C PRO A 204 27.61 0.98 0.57
N LEU A 205 28.33 0.63 -0.49
CA LEU A 205 27.91 -0.44 -1.40
C LEU A 205 28.24 -1.81 -0.81
N GLN A 206 27.39 -2.78 -1.09
CA GLN A 206 27.62 -4.15 -0.65
C GLN A 206 28.53 -4.88 -1.64
N PRO A 207 29.69 -5.40 -1.19
CA PRO A 207 30.60 -6.15 -2.06
C PRO A 207 29.90 -7.32 -2.75
N GLY A 208 30.11 -7.46 -4.07
CA GLY A 208 29.50 -8.54 -4.86
C GLY A 208 28.03 -8.33 -5.21
N SER A 209 27.38 -7.28 -4.70
CA SER A 209 26.01 -6.94 -5.10
C SER A 209 26.00 -6.09 -6.38
N PRO A 210 24.99 -6.23 -7.26
CA PRO A 210 24.75 -5.30 -8.35
C PRO A 210 24.63 -3.85 -7.85
N ARG A 211 25.04 -2.92 -8.72
CA ARG A 211 24.91 -1.49 -8.47
C ARG A 211 23.44 -1.09 -8.28
N PRO A 212 23.12 -0.20 -7.31
CA PRO A 212 21.75 0.26 -7.06
C PRO A 212 21.01 0.73 -8.31
N GLU A 213 21.70 1.42 -9.22
CA GLU A 213 21.13 1.89 -10.49
C GLU A 213 20.59 0.72 -11.34
N ARG A 214 21.35 -0.38 -11.44
CA ARG A 214 20.93 -1.57 -12.20
C ARG A 214 19.73 -2.28 -11.56
N ILE A 215 19.65 -2.27 -10.23
CA ILE A 215 18.52 -2.85 -9.49
C ILE A 215 17.26 -2.01 -9.72
N ILE A 216 17.37 -0.68 -9.68
CA ILE A 216 16.27 0.25 -9.96
C ILE A 216 15.84 0.16 -11.43
N GLU A 217 16.76 0.02 -12.37
CA GLU A 217 16.45 -0.24 -13.78
C GLU A 217 15.65 -1.54 -13.95
N ALA A 218 16.05 -2.61 -13.27
CA ALA A 218 15.33 -3.89 -13.30
C ALA A 218 13.95 -3.78 -12.64
N MET A 219 13.81 -3.05 -11.54
CA MET A 219 12.53 -2.73 -10.90
C MET A 219 11.57 -2.04 -11.89
N ILE A 220 12.06 -1.03 -12.62
CA ILE A 220 11.29 -0.29 -13.64
C ILE A 220 11.00 -1.18 -14.85
N ALA A 221 11.88 -2.12 -15.18
CA ALA A 221 11.66 -3.06 -16.27
C ALA A 221 10.50 -4.03 -15.96
N VAL A 222 10.38 -4.47 -14.70
CA VAL A 222 9.26 -5.30 -14.23
C VAL A 222 7.97 -4.50 -14.18
N ASN A 223 8.01 -3.28 -13.66
CA ASN A 223 6.86 -2.38 -13.61
C ASN A 223 7.17 -1.06 -14.31
N ARG A 224 6.77 -0.94 -15.58
CA ARG A 224 6.95 0.29 -16.39
C ARG A 224 6.26 1.53 -15.81
N GLU A 225 5.30 1.33 -14.91
CA GLU A 225 4.58 2.39 -14.21
C GLU A 225 5.13 2.64 -12.81
N ALA A 226 6.26 2.04 -12.42
CA ALA A 226 6.84 2.16 -11.08
C ALA A 226 7.02 3.62 -10.64
N ALA A 227 7.54 4.50 -11.52
CA ALA A 227 7.67 5.93 -11.20
C ALA A 227 6.32 6.61 -10.90
N LYS A 228 5.26 6.27 -11.65
CA LYS A 228 3.91 6.80 -11.38
C LYS A 228 3.34 6.24 -10.09
N GLU A 229 3.63 4.97 -9.80
CA GLU A 229 3.20 4.33 -8.55
C GLU A 229 3.88 4.96 -7.33
N LEU A 230 5.21 5.15 -7.37
CA LEU A 230 5.97 5.86 -6.34
C LEU A 230 5.41 7.27 -6.09
N ALA A 231 5.04 8.00 -7.16
CA ALA A 231 4.40 9.31 -7.02
C ALA A 231 3.04 9.24 -6.33
N ARG A 232 2.20 8.24 -6.64
CA ARG A 232 0.89 8.03 -5.99
C ARG A 232 1.05 7.66 -4.52
N ARG A 233 1.99 6.78 -4.20
CA ARG A 233 2.34 6.39 -2.82
C ARG A 233 2.83 7.57 -2.00
N HIS A 234 3.69 8.40 -2.58
CA HIS A 234 4.15 9.64 -1.95
C HIS A 234 2.98 10.59 -1.62
N ALA A 235 2.03 10.75 -2.56
CA ALA A 235 0.84 11.57 -2.33
C ALA A 235 -0.06 10.99 -1.22
N ALA A 236 -0.26 9.66 -1.20
CA ALA A 236 -1.07 8.98 -0.19
C ALA A 236 -0.49 9.15 1.22
N ILE A 237 0.80 8.87 1.41
CA ILE A 237 1.43 8.97 2.73
C ILE A 237 1.53 10.42 3.23
N ARG A 238 1.79 11.40 2.35
CA ARG A 238 1.70 12.83 2.71
C ARG A 238 0.30 13.24 3.14
N ALA A 239 -0.75 12.69 2.51
CA ALA A 239 -2.12 12.98 2.90
C ALA A 239 -2.45 12.45 4.31
N VAL A 240 -1.96 11.25 4.65
CA VAL A 240 -2.06 10.66 6.00
C VAL A 240 -1.34 11.55 7.02
N TYR A 241 -0.06 11.84 6.79
CA TYR A 241 0.76 12.58 7.76
C TYR A 241 0.33 14.03 7.93
N ARG A 242 -0.18 14.68 6.88
CA ARG A 242 -0.79 16.03 6.99
C ARG A 242 -1.97 16.04 7.96
N ARG A 243 -2.76 14.96 8.02
CA ARG A 243 -3.87 14.83 8.96
C ARG A 243 -3.37 14.57 10.38
N VAL A 244 -2.41 13.67 10.55
CA VAL A 244 -1.80 13.39 11.86
C VAL A 244 -1.20 14.67 12.44
N TYR A 245 -0.45 15.42 11.63
CA TYR A 245 0.10 16.72 11.99
C TYR A 245 -0.98 17.73 12.42
N ARG A 246 -2.07 17.87 11.63
CA ARG A 246 -3.19 18.76 11.98
C ARG A 246 -3.89 18.34 13.28
N ARG A 247 -4.08 17.04 13.52
CA ARG A 247 -4.64 16.51 14.77
C ARG A 247 -3.74 16.87 15.95
N HIS A 248 -2.43 16.68 15.81
CA HIS A 248 -1.47 17.03 16.84
C HIS A 248 -1.49 18.53 17.19
N LEU A 249 -1.62 19.41 16.18
CA LEU A 249 -1.75 20.86 16.39
C LEU A 249 -3.13 21.32 16.91
N GLY A 250 -4.07 20.40 17.17
CA GLY A 250 -5.43 20.75 17.59
C GLY A 250 -6.27 21.44 16.49
N LEU A 251 -5.89 21.32 15.22
CA LEU A 251 -6.54 21.97 14.07
C LEU A 251 -7.72 21.14 13.50
N THR A 252 -8.32 20.27 14.32
CA THR A 252 -9.42 19.36 13.92
C THR A 252 -10.77 20.07 14.01
N GLY A 253 -11.00 21.01 13.09
CA GLY A 253 -12.31 21.60 12.82
C GLY A 253 -12.62 21.52 11.33
N ALA A 254 -13.85 21.13 10.99
CA ALA A 254 -14.34 21.13 9.61
C ALA A 254 -14.18 22.53 9.00
N ALA A 255 -13.57 22.60 7.81
CA ALA A 255 -13.34 23.83 7.05
C ALA A 255 -12.66 24.97 7.83
N ALA A 256 -11.38 24.80 8.16
CA ALA A 256 -10.50 25.97 8.21
C ALA A 256 -10.33 26.49 6.77
N THR A 257 -11.21 27.40 6.36
CA THR A 257 -10.82 28.49 5.45
C THR A 257 -9.42 28.91 5.87
N PRO A 258 -8.42 29.01 4.96
CA PRO A 258 -7.11 29.50 5.35
C PRO A 258 -7.36 30.77 6.18
N PRO A 259 -6.75 30.93 7.37
CA PRO A 259 -6.94 32.15 8.13
C PRO A 259 -6.67 33.26 7.13
N SER A 260 -7.69 34.08 6.84
CA SER A 260 -7.49 35.26 6.04
C SER A 260 -6.40 35.99 6.79
N LYS A 261 -5.16 35.94 6.29
CA LYS A 261 -4.07 36.74 6.85
C LYS A 261 -4.70 38.12 7.00
N PRO A 262 -4.72 38.72 8.21
CA PRO A 262 -5.34 40.03 8.39
C PRO A 262 -4.83 40.90 7.24
N ALA A 263 -5.75 41.46 6.45
CA ALA A 263 -5.38 42.19 5.25
C ALA A 263 -4.31 43.19 5.65
N ALA A 264 -3.10 43.03 5.10
CA ALA A 264 -1.95 43.83 5.52
C ALA A 264 -2.38 45.30 5.47
N GLY A 265 -2.26 45.99 6.61
CA GLY A 265 -2.61 47.39 6.69
C GLY A 265 -1.85 48.13 5.60
N ARG A 266 -2.44 49.19 5.03
CA ARG A 266 -1.86 49.92 3.89
C ARG A 266 -0.40 50.37 4.14
N ASN A 267 0.02 50.50 5.40
CA ASN A 267 1.36 50.87 5.82
C ASN A 267 2.24 49.72 6.36
N ASP A 268 1.72 48.49 6.48
CA ASP A 268 2.45 47.33 7.00
C ASP A 268 3.46 46.77 5.98
N PRO A 269 4.46 45.97 6.42
CA PRO A 269 5.34 45.26 5.50
C PRO A 269 4.56 44.36 4.52
N CYS A 270 4.96 44.38 3.25
CA CYS A 270 4.27 43.62 2.20
C CYS A 270 4.53 42.11 2.36
N PRO A 271 3.48 41.26 2.34
CA PRO A 271 3.60 39.84 2.60
C PRO A 271 4.33 39.04 1.50
N CYS A 272 4.71 39.68 0.39
CA CYS A 272 5.52 39.07 -0.67
C CYS A 272 7.03 39.04 -0.35
N GLY A 273 7.47 39.56 0.81
CA GLY A 273 8.88 39.55 1.21
C GLY A 273 9.76 40.62 0.55
N SER A 274 9.16 41.59 -0.17
CA SER A 274 9.91 42.65 -0.87
C SER A 274 10.58 43.71 0.02
N GLY A 275 10.32 43.68 1.33
CA GLY A 275 10.77 44.71 2.28
C GLY A 275 10.04 46.06 2.16
N LYS A 276 9.10 46.23 1.23
CA LYS A 276 8.34 47.47 1.03
C LYS A 276 7.04 47.48 1.84
N LYS A 277 6.50 48.67 2.14
CA LYS A 277 5.13 48.82 2.69
C LYS A 277 4.07 48.35 1.68
N TYR A 278 2.97 47.75 2.13
CA TYR A 278 1.94 47.13 1.29
C TYR A 278 1.43 48.06 0.17
N LYS A 279 1.11 49.33 0.48
CA LYS A 279 0.70 50.35 -0.50
C LYS A 279 1.70 50.68 -1.60
N ARG A 280 2.98 50.34 -1.41
CA ARG A 280 4.05 50.59 -2.38
C ARG A 280 4.47 49.32 -3.13
N CYS A 281 3.71 48.24 -2.98
CA CYS A 281 4.02 46.96 -3.62
C CYS A 281 2.76 46.34 -4.26
N HIS A 282 1.79 45.91 -3.45
CA HIS A 282 0.58 45.21 -3.92
C HIS A 282 -0.72 45.95 -3.55
N GLY A 283 -0.65 47.08 -2.84
CA GLY A 283 -1.82 47.86 -2.43
C GLY A 283 -2.16 49.02 -3.37
N ALA A 284 -2.00 48.82 -4.69
CA ALA A 284 -2.44 49.75 -5.73
C ALA A 284 -3.91 49.50 -6.06
#